data_AF-A0A1F4JJH1-F1
#
_entry.id   AF-A0A1F4JJH1-F1
#
_cell.length_a   1.000
_cell.length_b   1.000
_cell.length_c   1.000
_cell.angle_alpha   90.00
_cell.angle_beta   90.00
_cell.angle_gamma   90.00
#
_symmetry.space_group_name_H-M   'P 1'
#
loop_
_entity.id
_entity.type
_entity.pdbx_description
1 polymer ?
#
loop_
_entity_poly.entity_id
_entity_poly.type
_entity_poly.pdbx_seq_one_letter_code
_entity_poly.pdbx_strand_id
1 'polypeptide(L)'
;MKFLLNVARVYVIFFGASGFLFGQLFFGQFSWAAMLAGVSGVAAGLLGQRITAAARFLTIAVCATGIAGVAMDAFHYYSELHSPGNYYAWFFIGPFAAALIFIGYLNARLAHTSAVA
;
A
#
# COMPACT_ATOMS: atom_id res chain seq x y z
N MET A 1 13.07 -0.96 -15.41
CA MET A 1 12.50 -1.53 -14.17
C MET A 1 12.82 -0.71 -12.92
N LYS A 2 14.07 -0.29 -12.67
CA LYS A 2 14.44 0.53 -11.49
C LYS A 2 13.68 1.86 -11.38
N PHE A 3 13.50 2.56 -12.50
CA PHE A 3 12.72 3.81 -12.55
C PHE A 3 11.26 3.60 -12.09
N LEU A 4 10.56 2.62 -12.67
CA LEU A 4 9.18 2.29 -12.31
C LEU A 4 9.02 1.90 -10.84
N LEU A 5 9.99 1.16 -10.28
CA LEU A 5 10.01 0.84 -8.85
C LEU A 5 10.13 2.09 -7.99
N ASN A 6 10.99 3.05 -8.37
CA ASN A 6 11.10 4.31 -7.64
C ASN A 6 9.83 5.14 -7.72
N VAL A 7 9.19 5.21 -8.90
CA VAL A 7 7.89 5.89 -9.06
C VAL A 7 6.84 5.24 -8.17
N ALA A 8 6.70 3.92 -8.19
CA ALA A 8 5.76 3.19 -7.36
C ALA A 8 6.01 3.45 -5.86
N ARG A 9 7.27 3.46 -5.43
CA ARG A 9 7.65 3.72 -4.03
C ARG A 9 7.30 5.13 -3.58
N VAL A 10 7.64 6.14 -4.39
CA VAL A 10 7.28 7.54 -4.09
C VAL A 10 5.76 7.69 -4.03
N TYR A 11 5.04 7.04 -4.96
CA TYR A 11 3.58 7.08 -4.99
C TYR A 11 2.95 6.48 -3.72
N VAL A 12 3.38 5.28 -3.29
CA VAL A 12 2.83 4.66 -2.07
C VAL A 12 3.22 5.39 -0.79
N ILE A 13 4.41 6.03 -0.75
CA ILE A 13 4.79 6.89 0.38
C ILE A 13 3.89 8.12 0.43
N PHE A 14 3.76 8.80 -0.71
CA PHE A 14 2.95 10.02 -0.79
C PHE A 14 1.51 9.72 -0.40
N PHE A 15 0.83 8.80 -1.06
CA PHE A 15 -0.57 8.48 -0.75
C PHE A 15 -0.76 7.80 0.61
N GLY A 16 0.20 6.99 1.06
CA GLY A 16 0.19 6.42 2.41
C GLY A 16 0.20 7.51 3.48
N ALA A 17 1.10 8.49 3.35
CA ALA A 17 1.23 9.58 4.29
C ALA A 17 0.11 10.63 4.17
N SER A 18 -0.15 11.15 2.96
CA SER A 18 -1.08 12.26 2.75
C SER A 18 -2.53 11.80 2.66
N GLY A 19 -2.81 10.75 1.90
CA GLY A 19 -4.16 10.25 1.66
C GLY A 19 -4.74 9.51 2.87
N PHE A 20 -3.99 8.57 3.42
CA PHE A 20 -4.49 7.72 4.50
C PHE A 20 -4.20 8.27 5.90
N LEU A 21 -2.95 8.60 6.22
CA LEU A 21 -2.59 9.01 7.59
C LEU A 21 -3.00 10.45 7.89
N PHE A 22 -2.58 11.40 7.06
CA PHE A 22 -2.92 12.81 7.24
C PHE A 22 -4.40 13.08 6.95
N GLY A 23 -5.00 12.36 5.99
CA GLY A 23 -6.44 12.43 5.74
C GLY A 23 -7.26 12.18 7.00
N GLN A 24 -6.92 11.15 7.80
CA GLN A 24 -7.62 10.88 9.06
C GLN A 24 -7.51 12.03 10.07
N LEU A 25 -6.34 12.68 10.16
CA LEU A 25 -6.13 13.83 11.05
C LEU A 25 -6.94 15.05 10.58
N PHE A 26 -7.00 15.28 9.27
CA PHE A 26 -7.69 16.41 8.69
C PHE A 26 -9.22 16.28 8.77
N PHE A 27 -9.75 15.08 8.54
CA PHE A 27 -11.19 14.81 8.60
C PHE A 27 -11.69 14.42 10.00
N GLY A 28 -10.79 14.24 10.97
CA GLY A 28 -11.15 13.88 12.35
C GLY A 28 -11.79 12.50 12.49
N GLN A 29 -11.63 11.62 11.49
CA GLN A 29 -12.20 10.28 11.47
C GLN A 29 -11.07 9.24 11.46
N PHE A 30 -10.93 8.53 12.57
CA PHE A 30 -9.91 7.51 12.71
C PHE A 30 -10.44 6.14 12.26
N SER A 31 -9.73 5.50 11.33
CA SER A 31 -10.05 4.19 10.78
C SER A 31 -8.82 3.30 10.84
N TRP A 32 -8.95 2.15 11.51
CA TRP A 32 -7.87 1.15 11.56
C TRP A 32 -7.50 0.64 10.17
N ALA A 33 -8.47 0.54 9.26
CA ALA A 33 -8.24 0.10 7.88
C ALA A 33 -7.38 1.12 7.10
N ALA A 34 -7.73 2.41 7.21
CA ALA A 34 -6.95 3.50 6.63
C ALA A 34 -5.55 3.60 7.26
N MET A 35 -5.43 3.42 8.59
CA MET A 35 -4.13 3.42 9.26
C MET A 35 -3.24 2.27 8.77
N LEU A 36 -3.78 1.05 8.65
CA LEU A 36 -3.07 -0.10 8.11
C LEU A 36 -2.60 0.16 6.68
N ALA A 37 -3.48 0.65 5.81
CA ALA A 37 -3.11 1.00 4.43
C ALA A 37 -2.00 2.07 4.39
N GLY A 38 -2.13 3.12 5.19
CA GLY A 38 -1.20 4.24 5.24
C GLY A 38 0.19 3.84 5.75
N VAL A 39 0.27 3.18 6.90
CA VAL A 39 1.53 2.71 7.49
C VAL A 39 2.21 1.70 6.56
N SER A 40 1.44 0.77 5.99
CA SER A 40 2.00 -0.21 5.06
C SER A 40 2.48 0.42 3.75
N GLY A 41 1.80 1.45 3.24
CA GLY A 41 2.25 2.22 2.07
C GLY A 41 3.61 2.88 2.30
N VAL A 42 3.75 3.58 3.43
CA VAL A 42 5.01 4.23 3.81
C VAL A 42 6.11 3.19 4.03
N ALA A 43 5.84 2.14 4.80
CA ALA A 43 6.80 1.09 5.09
C ALA A 43 7.25 0.33 3.83
N ALA A 44 6.32 -0.03 2.92
CA ALA A 44 6.64 -0.69 1.65
C ALA A 44 7.53 0.20 0.78
N GLY A 45 7.23 1.50 0.73
CA GLY A 45 8.04 2.49 0.05
C GLY A 45 9.47 2.56 0.60
N LEU A 46 9.65 2.58 1.92
CA LEU A 46 10.98 2.66 2.54
C LEU A 46 11.76 1.35 2.45
N LEU A 47 11.11 0.21 2.66
CA LEU A 47 11.75 -1.10 2.70
C LEU A 47 12.10 -1.65 1.32
N GLY A 48 11.37 -1.26 0.26
CA GLY A 48 11.58 -1.74 -1.10
C GLY A 48 12.95 -1.41 -1.74
N GLN A 49 13.82 -0.71 -1.01
CA GLN A 49 15.21 -0.43 -1.39
C GLN A 49 16.24 -1.41 -0.82
N ARG A 50 15.86 -2.23 0.18
CA ARG A 50 16.79 -3.10 0.90
C ARG A 50 17.02 -4.40 0.14
N ILE A 51 18.28 -4.84 0.14
CA ILE A 51 18.73 -5.99 -0.67
C ILE A 51 18.66 -7.31 0.11
N THR A 52 18.53 -7.27 1.44
CA THR A 52 18.55 -8.47 2.28
C THR A 52 17.28 -9.32 2.12
N ALA A 53 17.41 -10.65 2.22
CA ALA A 53 16.29 -11.57 2.11
C ALA A 53 15.18 -11.26 3.14
N ALA A 54 15.55 -11.02 4.40
CA ALA A 54 14.62 -10.66 5.46
C ALA A 54 13.82 -9.38 5.13
N ALA A 55 14.48 -8.35 4.58
CA ALA A 55 13.79 -7.12 4.19
C ALA A 55 12.84 -7.32 3.00
N ARG A 56 13.16 -8.23 2.08
CA ARG A 56 12.26 -8.60 0.98
C ARG A 56 11.01 -9.30 1.50
N PHE A 57 11.14 -10.29 2.38
CA PHE A 57 9.99 -10.95 3.00
C PHE A 57 9.14 -9.98 3.82
N LEU A 58 9.78 -9.09 4.58
CA LEU A 58 9.07 -8.03 5.31
C LEU A 58 8.33 -7.10 4.34
N THR A 59 8.96 -6.69 3.24
CA THR A 59 8.31 -5.85 2.21
C THR A 59 7.08 -6.53 1.63
N ILE A 60 7.14 -7.84 1.36
CA ILE A 60 5.99 -8.61 0.87
C ILE A 60 4.85 -8.62 1.90
N ALA A 61 5.17 -8.93 3.17
CA ALA A 61 4.18 -8.94 4.25
C ALA A 61 3.53 -7.56 4.45
N VAL A 62 4.33 -6.48 4.37
CA VAL A 62 3.85 -5.10 4.44
C VAL A 62 2.95 -4.75 3.24
N CYS A 63 3.32 -5.16 2.03
CA CYS A 63 2.45 -4.95 0.86
C CYS A 63 1.12 -5.69 1.01
N ALA A 64 1.14 -6.94 1.48
CA ALA A 64 -0.07 -7.74 1.69
C ALA A 64 -0.99 -7.11 2.75
N THR A 65 -0.43 -6.64 3.87
CA THR A 65 -1.19 -5.92 4.90
C THR A 65 -1.75 -4.59 4.39
N GLY A 66 -0.99 -3.86 3.55
CA GLY A 66 -1.50 -2.64 2.92
C GLY A 66 -2.69 -2.89 2.00
N ILE A 67 -2.65 -3.97 1.21
CA ILE A 67 -3.78 -4.39 0.36
C ILE A 67 -4.98 -4.82 1.21
N ALA A 68 -4.75 -5.56 2.29
CA ALA A 68 -5.82 -5.92 3.23
C ALA A 68 -6.46 -4.68 3.87
N GLY A 69 -5.65 -3.67 4.25
CA GLY A 69 -6.13 -2.38 4.74
C GLY A 69 -7.04 -1.69 3.73
N VAL A 70 -6.61 -1.59 2.47
CA VAL A 70 -7.43 -1.03 1.37
C VAL A 70 -8.73 -1.83 1.18
N ALA A 71 -8.68 -3.16 1.22
CA ALA A 71 -9.85 -4.00 1.05
C ALA A 71 -10.86 -3.82 2.19
N MET A 72 -10.40 -3.73 3.44
CA MET A 72 -11.25 -3.45 4.60
C MET A 72 -11.88 -2.06 4.52
N ASP A 73 -11.11 -1.06 4.11
CA ASP A 73 -11.58 0.32 3.99
C ASP A 73 -12.63 0.46 2.89
N ALA A 74 -12.38 -0.15 1.73
CA ALA A 74 -13.35 -0.22 0.64
C ALA A 74 -14.60 -1.01 1.03
N PHE A 75 -14.46 -2.13 1.75
CA PHE A 75 -15.61 -2.91 2.23
C PHE A 75 -16.49 -2.08 3.15
N HIS A 76 -15.90 -1.45 4.17
CA HIS A 76 -16.61 -0.57 5.10
C HIS A 76 -17.31 0.58 4.38
N TYR A 77 -16.63 1.20 3.41
CA TYR A 77 -17.22 2.25 2.59
C TYR A 77 -18.50 1.78 1.86
N TYR A 78 -18.46 0.62 1.22
CA TYR A 78 -19.60 0.10 0.46
C TYR A 78 -20.70 -0.50 1.34
N SER A 79 -20.37 -1.00 2.53
CA SER A 79 -21.37 -1.56 3.45
C SER A 79 -22.10 -0.51 4.27
N GLU A 80 -21.41 0.55 4.69
CA GLU A 80 -21.94 1.51 5.68
C GLU A 80 -22.11 2.93 5.15
N LEU A 81 -21.32 3.34 4.15
CA LEU A 81 -21.24 4.72 3.67
C LEU A 81 -21.70 4.90 2.22
N HIS A 82 -22.26 3.84 1.63
CA HIS A 82 -22.80 3.85 0.28
C HIS A 82 -23.97 4.85 0.20
N SER A 83 -23.79 5.88 -0.63
CA SER A 83 -24.89 6.72 -1.12
C SER A 83 -24.85 6.80 -2.65
N PRO A 84 -25.99 6.95 -3.33
CA PRO A 84 -26.02 7.13 -4.77
C PRO A 84 -25.15 8.32 -5.20
N GLY A 85 -24.19 8.09 -6.09
CA GLY A 85 -23.25 9.11 -6.59
C GLY A 85 -21.97 9.29 -5.77
N ASN A 86 -21.86 8.66 -4.58
CA ASN A 86 -20.63 8.65 -3.80
C ASN A 86 -19.86 7.36 -4.07
N TYR A 87 -18.74 7.45 -4.78
CA TYR A 87 -17.86 6.32 -5.07
C TYR A 87 -16.59 6.38 -4.22
N TYR A 88 -16.13 5.21 -3.76
CA TYR A 88 -14.82 5.10 -3.16
C TYR A 88 -13.77 5.66 -4.12
N ALA A 89 -12.73 6.31 -3.59
CA ALA A 89 -11.76 7.10 -4.35
C ALA A 89 -10.78 6.23 -5.18
N TRP A 90 -11.29 5.24 -5.92
CA TRP A 90 -10.54 4.27 -6.72
C TRP A 90 -9.59 4.91 -7.73
N PHE A 91 -9.89 6.12 -8.20
CA PHE A 91 -8.97 6.86 -9.06
C PHE A 91 -7.59 7.06 -8.44
N PHE A 92 -7.53 7.22 -7.11
CA PHE A 92 -6.27 7.35 -6.36
C PHE A 92 -5.85 6.05 -5.67
N ILE A 93 -6.83 5.32 -5.11
CA ILE A 93 -6.56 4.10 -4.34
C ILE A 93 -6.24 2.89 -5.23
N GLY A 94 -6.83 2.82 -6.43
CA GLY A 94 -6.52 1.78 -7.41
C GLY A 94 -5.04 1.76 -7.81
N PRO A 95 -4.45 2.90 -8.25
CA PRO A 95 -3.02 2.97 -8.51
C PRO A 95 -2.15 2.72 -7.26
N PHE A 96 -2.62 3.07 -6.06
CA PHE A 96 -1.92 2.79 -4.81
C PHE A 96 -1.82 1.27 -4.57
N ALA A 97 -2.94 0.56 -4.69
CA ALA A 97 -3.00 -0.89 -4.58
C ALA A 97 -2.14 -1.56 -5.67
N ALA A 98 -2.22 -1.09 -6.92
CA ALA A 98 -1.40 -1.60 -8.00
C ALA A 98 0.10 -1.41 -7.74
N ALA A 99 0.51 -0.26 -7.19
CA ALA A 99 1.89 0.01 -6.82
C ALA A 99 2.38 -0.91 -5.68
N LEU A 100 1.55 -1.17 -4.66
CA LEU A 100 1.85 -2.15 -3.61
C LEU A 100 2.03 -3.56 -4.17
N ILE A 101 1.14 -4.00 -5.05
CA ILE A 101 1.24 -5.32 -5.72
C ILE A 101 2.53 -5.39 -6.52
N PHE A 102 2.86 -4.34 -7.28
CA PHE A 102 4.08 -4.28 -8.08
C PHE A 102 5.35 -4.36 -7.23
N ILE A 103 5.41 -3.60 -6.13
CA ILE A 103 6.54 -3.64 -5.18
C ILE A 103 6.65 -5.03 -4.55
N GLY A 104 5.54 -5.60 -4.07
CA GLY A 104 5.49 -6.94 -3.48
C GLY A 104 5.95 -8.02 -4.46
N TYR A 105 5.43 -8.00 -5.68
CA TYR A 105 5.79 -8.95 -6.75
C TYR A 105 7.29 -8.92 -7.06
N LEU A 106 7.87 -7.73 -7.24
CA LEU A 106 9.31 -7.61 -7.51
C LEU A 106 10.16 -8.16 -6.36
N ASN A 107 9.78 -7.89 -5.11
CA ASN A 107 10.49 -8.42 -3.95
C ASN A 107 10.35 -9.94 -3.82
N ALA A 108 9.17 -10.51 -4.12
CA ALA A 108 8.96 -11.95 -4.15
C ALA A 108 9.80 -12.63 -5.24
N ARG A 109 9.83 -12.06 -6.45
CA ARG A 109 10.66 -12.57 -7.55
C ARG A 109 12.14 -12.58 -7.17
N LEU A 110 12.62 -11.49 -6.59
CA LEU A 110 14.02 -11.36 -6.17
C LEU A 110 14.36 -12.29 -5.00
N ALA A 111 13.45 -12.48 -4.03
CA ALA A 111 13.65 -13.42 -2.94
C ALA A 111 13.78 -14.87 -3.45
N HIS A 112 12.92 -15.27 -4.40
CA HIS A 112 13.00 -16.59 -5.02
C HIS A 112 14.33 -16.83 -5.75
N THR A 113 14.81 -15.85 -6.53
CA THR A 113 16.11 -15.99 -7.22
C THR A 113 17.30 -16.11 -6.26
N SER A 114 17.22 -15.51 -5.07
CA SER A 114 18.28 -15.61 -4.06
C SER A 114 18.24 -16.89 -3.23
N ALA A 115 17.14 -17.66 -3.28
CA ALA A 115 17.02 -18.94 -2.58
C ALA A 115 17.47 -20.14 -3.43
N VAL A 116 17.57 -19.96 -4.74
CA VAL A 116 17.92 -21.02 -5.71
C VAL A 116 19.39 -20.94 -6.17
N ALA A 117 20.07 -19.84 -5.87
CA ALA A 117 21.49 -19.62 -6.16
C ALA A 117 22.36 -20.00 -4.97
#